data_AF-A0A959QHW9-F1
#
_entry.id   AF-A0A959QHW9-F1
#
_cell.length_a   1.000
_cell.length_b   1.000
_cell.length_c   1.000
_cell.angle_alpha   90.00
_cell.angle_beta   90.00
_cell.angle_gamma   90.00
#
_symmetry.space_group_name_H-M   'P 1'
#
loop_
_entity.id
_entity.type
_entity.pdbx_description
1 polymer ?
#
loop_
_entity_poly.entity_id
_entity_poly.type
_entity_poly.pdbx_seq_one_letter_code
_entity_poly.pdbx_strand_id
1 'polypeptide(L)'
;MSLRRLTVFYYLYSILSSLDFTRGIFVLFLLHRGFSHSDVGLFQSILFFSILVFEVPTGVFADSYRRKWSLTFGMVILAIAFFGVLLANEADDSKIESLVQAAKEQDISVVPTQSLMTRWLAPQAAELLVQEPEMKYISPSLRYSWRQNKEQMLDRLQYTPEQYNRFIELRHKLLRSFIEHNVPVLLGSDAPQVFNVPGFSIHHEIQSLFDAGLSNFQVLKAGTINVASFFQADDRGVVAPGKIADLVLLAGNPLADIKNTKQINAVIYRGKLLSHKEIEEGLQKISDKYNSDSK
;
A
#
# COMPACT_ATOMS: atom_id res chain seq x y z
N MET A 1 -21.91 28.98 13.53
CA MET A 1 -20.66 29.69 13.15
C MET A 1 -21.00 30.64 12.00
N SER A 2 -20.71 31.95 12.09
CA SER A 2 -21.16 32.89 11.04
C SER A 2 -20.40 32.66 9.72
N LEU A 3 -21.09 32.87 8.58
CA LEU A 3 -20.53 32.69 7.23
C LEU A 3 -19.18 33.42 7.07
N ARG A 4 -19.08 34.61 7.67
CA ARG A 4 -17.88 35.45 7.68
C ARG A 4 -16.69 34.80 8.39
N ARG A 5 -16.91 34.01 9.45
CA ARG A 5 -15.84 33.23 10.12
C ARG A 5 -15.37 32.08 9.24
N LEU A 6 -16.28 31.35 8.60
CA LEU A 6 -15.95 30.24 7.69
C LEU A 6 -15.10 30.73 6.50
N THR A 7 -15.43 31.88 5.92
CA THR A 7 -14.64 32.50 4.85
C THR A 7 -13.22 32.83 5.29
N VAL A 8 -13.04 33.35 6.51
CA VAL A 8 -11.70 33.63 7.06
C VAL A 8 -10.91 32.33 7.24
N PHE A 9 -11.52 31.28 7.79
CA PHE A 9 -10.86 29.97 7.94
C PHE A 9 -10.48 29.36 6.59
N TYR A 10 -11.33 29.50 5.57
CA TYR A 10 -11.04 29.05 4.22
C TYR A 10 -9.84 29.78 3.61
N TYR A 11 -9.79 31.12 3.71
CA TYR A 11 -8.64 31.88 3.22
C TYR A 11 -7.36 31.56 3.99
N LEU A 12 -7.46 31.40 5.32
CA LEU A 12 -6.30 31.00 6.13
C LEU A 12 -5.79 29.62 5.73
N TYR A 13 -6.69 28.65 5.53
CA TYR A 13 -6.37 27.31 5.03
C TYR A 13 -5.76 27.35 3.63
N SER A 14 -6.31 28.16 2.72
CA SER A 14 -5.80 28.33 1.35
C SER A 14 -4.39 28.94 1.35
N ILE A 15 -4.14 29.95 2.20
CA ILE A 15 -2.81 30.53 2.37
C ILE A 15 -1.84 29.48 2.94
N LEU A 16 -2.21 28.81 4.03
CA LEU A 16 -1.33 27.81 4.67
C LEU A 16 -1.05 26.61 3.77
N SER A 17 -2.02 26.18 2.96
CA SER A 17 -1.86 25.06 2.02
C SER A 17 -1.12 25.44 0.74
N SER A 18 -1.05 26.74 0.41
CA SER A 18 -0.24 27.27 -0.71
C SER A 18 1.19 27.67 -0.32
N LEU A 19 1.54 27.60 0.96
CA LEU A 19 2.92 27.73 1.41
C LEU A 19 3.71 26.48 0.97
N ASP A 20 4.33 26.57 -0.21
CA ASP A 20 5.23 25.55 -0.75
C ASP A 20 6.59 25.61 -0.04
N PHE A 21 6.65 25.04 1.17
CA PHE A 21 7.89 24.91 1.95
C PHE A 21 8.86 23.90 1.34
N THR A 22 8.36 23.00 0.50
CA THR A 22 9.14 21.94 -0.15
C THR A 22 10.30 22.51 -0.95
N ARG A 23 10.11 23.65 -1.63
CA ARG A 23 11.19 24.34 -2.37
C ARG A 23 12.26 24.92 -1.45
N GLY A 24 11.85 25.59 -0.38
CA GLY A 24 12.80 26.16 0.59
C GLY A 24 13.64 25.08 1.27
N ILE A 25 13.00 23.98 1.66
CA ILE A 25 13.68 22.82 2.26
C ILE A 25 14.65 22.17 1.26
N PHE A 26 14.25 22.05 -0.01
CA PHE A 26 15.10 21.45 -1.04
C PHE A 26 16.34 22.31 -1.37
N VAL A 27 16.20 23.64 -1.42
CA VAL A 27 17.33 24.57 -1.57
C VAL A 27 18.30 24.42 -0.40
N LEU A 28 17.78 24.40 0.84
CA LEU A 28 18.61 24.20 2.03
C LEU A 28 19.30 22.83 2.03
N PHE A 29 18.61 21.77 1.58
CA PHE A 29 19.18 20.44 1.43
C PHE A 29 20.35 20.41 0.43
N LEU A 30 20.20 21.04 -0.73
CA LEU A 30 21.27 21.10 -1.73
C LEU A 30 22.47 21.90 -1.24
N LEU A 31 22.24 23.03 -0.57
CA LEU A 31 23.32 23.79 0.06
C LEU A 31 24.04 22.97 1.13
N HIS A 32 23.31 22.21 1.95
CA HIS A 32 23.90 21.30 2.95
C HIS A 32 24.72 20.17 2.32
N ARG A 33 24.34 19.69 1.13
CA ARG A 33 25.08 18.68 0.35
C ARG A 33 26.33 19.22 -0.34
N GLY A 34 26.66 20.51 -0.14
CA GLY A 34 27.87 21.13 -0.64
C GLY A 34 27.73 21.78 -2.02
N PHE A 35 26.52 21.88 -2.57
CA PHE A 35 26.28 22.61 -3.81
C PHE A 35 26.34 24.12 -3.58
N SER A 36 26.94 24.86 -4.52
CA SER A 36 27.00 26.32 -4.45
C SER A 36 25.65 26.94 -4.77
N HIS A 37 25.45 28.21 -4.42
CA HIS A 37 24.23 28.94 -4.75
C HIS A 37 24.00 29.02 -6.27
N SER A 38 25.08 29.05 -7.07
CA SER A 38 25.03 28.96 -8.53
C SER A 38 24.55 27.60 -9.04
N ASP A 39 24.99 26.50 -8.43
CA ASP A 39 24.57 25.15 -8.82
C ASP A 39 23.07 24.94 -8.51
N VAL A 40 22.63 25.42 -7.35
CA VAL A 40 21.21 25.39 -6.97
C VAL A 40 20.37 26.21 -7.96
N GLY A 41 20.85 27.41 -8.33
CA GLY A 41 20.22 28.23 -9.35
C GLY A 41 20.12 27.51 -10.71
N LEU A 42 21.20 26.84 -11.13
CA LEU A 42 21.24 26.07 -12.37
C LEU A 42 20.25 24.89 -12.35
N PHE A 43 20.23 24.10 -11.28
CA PHE A 43 19.28 22.99 -11.14
C PHE A 43 17.84 23.47 -11.13
N GLN A 44 17.58 24.60 -10.48
CA GLN A 44 16.26 25.20 -10.44
C GLN A 44 15.84 25.73 -11.82
N SER A 45 16.76 26.34 -12.57
CA SER A 45 16.53 26.72 -13.97
C SER A 45 16.26 25.52 -14.87
N ILE A 46 17.01 24.42 -14.73
CA ILE A 46 16.78 23.17 -15.48
C ILE A 46 15.41 22.59 -15.14
N LEU A 47 15.03 22.56 -13.87
CA LEU A 47 13.72 22.09 -13.43
C LEU A 47 12.59 22.94 -14.00
N PHE A 48 12.67 24.26 -13.92
CA PHE A 48 11.65 25.15 -14.47
C PHE A 48 11.59 25.10 -15.99
N PHE A 49 12.74 25.02 -16.66
CA PHE A 49 12.79 24.83 -18.09
C PHE A 49 12.21 23.49 -18.50
N SER A 50 12.45 22.42 -17.73
CA SER A 50 11.83 21.10 -17.95
C SER A 50 10.31 21.17 -17.76
N ILE A 51 9.83 21.82 -16.69
CA ILE A 51 8.39 22.03 -16.48
C ILE A 51 7.80 22.80 -17.66
N LEU A 52 8.43 23.88 -18.10
CA LEU A 52 7.98 24.63 -19.29
C LEU A 52 7.96 23.75 -20.55
N VAL A 53 9.05 23.02 -20.80
CA VAL A 53 9.23 22.18 -21.99
C VAL A 53 8.36 20.94 -21.97
N PHE A 54 7.90 20.45 -20.82
CA PHE A 54 7.04 19.26 -20.72
C PHE A 54 5.56 19.61 -20.43
N GLU A 55 5.25 20.73 -19.77
CA GLU A 55 3.88 21.24 -19.66
C GLU A 55 3.38 21.79 -21.00
N VAL A 56 4.22 22.52 -21.75
CA VAL A 56 3.78 23.10 -23.04
C VAL A 56 3.35 22.02 -24.03
N PRO A 57 4.07 20.89 -24.22
CA PRO A 57 3.58 19.77 -25.00
C PRO A 57 2.35 19.12 -24.40
N THR A 58 2.19 18.98 -23.08
CA THR A 58 0.93 18.40 -22.54
C THR A 58 -0.27 19.33 -22.74
N GLY A 59 -0.09 20.63 -22.63
CA GLY A 59 -1.08 21.66 -22.95
C GLY A 59 -1.41 21.67 -24.44
N VAL A 60 -0.38 21.71 -25.29
CA VAL A 60 -0.53 21.62 -26.75
C VAL A 60 -1.11 20.28 -27.16
N PHE A 61 -0.78 19.14 -26.55
CA PHE A 61 -1.41 17.84 -26.83
C PHE A 61 -2.87 17.81 -26.35
N ALA A 62 -3.18 18.40 -25.20
CA ALA A 62 -4.55 18.51 -24.70
C ALA A 62 -5.42 19.48 -25.54
N ASP A 63 -4.80 20.50 -26.12
CA ASP A 63 -5.43 21.52 -26.96
C ASP A 63 -5.50 21.08 -28.43
N SER A 64 -4.49 20.36 -28.95
CA SER A 64 -4.43 19.81 -30.32
C SER A 64 -5.26 18.54 -30.45
N TYR A 65 -5.29 17.71 -29.42
CA TYR A 65 -6.11 16.51 -29.33
C TYR A 65 -7.04 16.65 -28.14
N ARG A 66 -8.31 16.98 -28.44
CA ARG A 66 -9.42 17.18 -27.50
C ARG A 66 -9.15 16.54 -26.14
N ARG A 67 -8.84 17.37 -25.13
CA ARG A 67 -8.68 17.07 -23.69
C ARG A 67 -9.52 15.90 -23.14
N LYS A 68 -10.73 15.70 -23.68
CA LYS A 68 -11.57 14.53 -23.40
C LYS A 68 -10.84 13.21 -23.67
N TRP A 69 -10.14 13.04 -24.79
CA TRP A 69 -9.50 11.78 -25.16
C TRP A 69 -8.29 11.43 -24.30
N SER A 70 -7.47 12.39 -23.88
CA SER A 70 -6.34 12.10 -22.96
C SER A 70 -6.84 11.65 -21.58
N LEU A 71 -7.84 12.36 -21.02
CA LEU A 71 -8.47 11.97 -19.76
C LEU A 71 -9.29 10.68 -19.89
N THR A 72 -9.99 10.49 -21.01
CA THR A 72 -10.72 9.24 -21.29
C THR A 72 -9.75 8.09 -21.47
N PHE A 73 -8.62 8.25 -22.15
CA PHE A 73 -7.64 7.18 -22.34
C PHE A 73 -6.94 6.83 -21.02
N GLY A 74 -6.55 7.83 -20.23
CA GLY A 74 -6.04 7.61 -18.87
C GLY A 74 -7.07 6.93 -17.96
N MET A 75 -8.34 7.35 -18.00
CA MET A 75 -9.41 6.69 -17.25
C MET A 75 -9.77 5.31 -17.80
N VAL A 76 -9.64 5.05 -19.10
CA VAL A 76 -9.87 3.75 -19.73
C VAL A 76 -8.75 2.79 -19.37
N ILE A 77 -7.49 3.22 -19.43
CA ILE A 77 -6.34 2.40 -18.96
C ILE A 77 -6.47 2.11 -17.47
N LEU A 78 -6.81 3.12 -16.66
CA LEU A 78 -7.04 2.92 -15.23
C LEU A 78 -8.22 1.96 -14.99
N ALA A 79 -9.31 2.11 -15.75
CA ALA A 79 -10.46 1.22 -15.66
C ALA A 79 -10.06 -0.23 -16.04
N ILE A 80 -9.35 -0.42 -17.16
CA ILE A 80 -8.80 -1.73 -17.61
C ILE A 80 -7.91 -2.35 -16.53
N ALA A 81 -7.06 -1.55 -15.87
CA ALA A 81 -6.19 -2.04 -14.78
C ALA A 81 -6.97 -2.51 -13.54
N PHE A 82 -8.17 -1.97 -13.28
CA PHE A 82 -9.05 -2.41 -12.20
C PHE A 82 -10.05 -3.52 -12.63
N PHE A 83 -10.07 -3.94 -13.90
CA PHE A 83 -10.99 -4.96 -14.44
C PHE A 83 -10.42 -6.38 -14.48
N GLY A 84 -9.31 -6.67 -13.81
CA GLY A 84 -8.72 -8.02 -13.80
C GLY A 84 -9.68 -9.14 -13.40
N VAL A 85 -10.67 -8.85 -12.54
CA VAL A 85 -11.72 -9.81 -12.17
C VAL A 85 -12.73 -10.09 -13.30
N LEU A 86 -13.05 -9.08 -14.13
CA LEU A 86 -14.00 -9.25 -15.25
C LEU A 86 -13.40 -10.07 -16.38
N LEU A 87 -12.08 -10.03 -16.53
CA LEU A 87 -11.32 -10.75 -17.56
C LEU A 87 -10.69 -12.05 -17.04
N ALA A 88 -11.08 -12.50 -15.84
CA ALA A 88 -10.44 -13.64 -15.19
C ALA A 88 -10.69 -14.96 -15.93
N ASN A 89 -11.82 -15.11 -16.61
CA ASN A 89 -12.14 -16.33 -17.36
C ASN A 89 -11.39 -16.41 -18.70
N GLU A 90 -11.02 -15.25 -19.23
CA GLU A 90 -10.33 -15.05 -20.50
C GLU A 90 -8.81 -15.13 -20.34
N ALA A 91 -8.32 -15.14 -19.10
CA ALA A 91 -6.90 -15.27 -18.80
C ALA A 91 -6.34 -16.62 -19.26
N ASP A 92 -5.26 -16.57 -20.03
CA ASP A 92 -4.51 -17.73 -20.52
C ASP A 92 -3.43 -18.17 -19.51
N ASP A 93 -3.70 -19.24 -18.76
CA ASP A 93 -2.79 -19.80 -17.76
C ASP A 93 -1.42 -20.18 -18.34
N SER A 94 -1.35 -20.51 -19.64
CA SER A 94 -0.09 -20.90 -20.29
C SER A 94 0.93 -19.75 -20.33
N LYS A 95 0.48 -18.50 -20.15
CA LYS A 95 1.36 -17.32 -20.11
C LYS A 95 2.03 -17.09 -18.77
N ILE A 96 1.56 -17.75 -17.70
CA ILE A 96 2.09 -17.54 -16.34
C ILE A 96 3.60 -17.78 -16.30
N GLU A 97 4.08 -18.91 -16.83
CA GLU A 97 5.51 -19.22 -16.83
C GLU A 97 6.34 -18.17 -17.58
N SER A 98 5.87 -17.74 -18.76
CA SER A 98 6.57 -16.71 -19.53
C SER A 98 6.65 -15.37 -18.80
N LEU A 99 5.60 -15.00 -18.06
CA LEU A 99 5.56 -13.78 -17.26
C LEU A 99 6.50 -13.87 -16.06
N VAL A 100 6.52 -15.01 -15.38
CA VAL A 100 7.41 -15.27 -14.24
C VAL A 100 8.87 -15.28 -14.68
N GLN A 101 9.17 -15.89 -15.82
CA GLN A 101 10.50 -15.90 -16.39
C GLN A 101 10.95 -14.49 -16.78
N ALA A 102 10.08 -13.70 -17.42
CA ALA A 102 10.37 -12.30 -17.72
C ALA A 102 10.62 -11.47 -16.45
N ALA A 103 9.81 -11.67 -15.40
CA ALA A 103 10.02 -11.01 -14.10
C ALA A 103 11.37 -11.38 -13.50
N LYS A 104 11.77 -12.65 -13.57
CA LYS A 104 13.06 -13.13 -13.10
C LYS A 104 14.24 -12.53 -13.88
N GLU A 105 14.17 -12.52 -15.20
CA GLU A 105 15.22 -11.99 -16.08
C GLU A 105 15.45 -10.49 -15.88
N GLN A 106 14.40 -9.76 -15.50
CA GLN A 106 14.43 -8.32 -15.25
C GLN A 106 14.62 -7.96 -13.77
N ASP A 107 14.90 -8.95 -12.91
CA ASP A 107 15.08 -8.76 -11.45
C ASP A 107 13.91 -8.04 -10.77
N ILE A 108 12.68 -8.38 -11.18
CA ILE A 108 11.46 -7.77 -10.65
C ILE A 108 11.06 -8.47 -9.36
N SER A 109 10.84 -7.68 -8.31
CA SER A 109 10.20 -8.12 -7.08
C SER A 109 8.70 -7.82 -7.08
N VAL A 110 7.91 -8.72 -6.50
CA VAL A 110 6.44 -8.64 -6.54
C VAL A 110 5.88 -8.35 -5.16
N VAL A 111 5.13 -7.25 -5.02
CA VAL A 111 4.29 -6.94 -3.85
C VAL A 111 2.83 -7.20 -4.25
N PRO A 112 2.20 -8.30 -3.82
CA PRO A 112 0.93 -8.71 -4.39
C PRO A 112 -0.29 -8.00 -3.81
N THR A 113 -0.21 -7.49 -2.58
CA THR A 113 -1.34 -6.87 -1.86
C THR A 113 -2.60 -7.76 -1.88
N GLN A 114 -2.40 -9.06 -1.72
CA GLN A 114 -3.43 -10.08 -1.88
C GLN A 114 -4.60 -9.87 -0.92
N SER A 115 -4.32 -9.41 0.30
CA SER A 115 -5.31 -9.03 1.31
C SER A 115 -6.28 -7.94 0.82
N LEU A 116 -5.82 -6.99 0.00
CA LEU A 116 -6.72 -5.99 -0.56
C LEU A 116 -7.70 -6.64 -1.54
N MET A 117 -7.24 -7.59 -2.36
CA MET A 117 -8.10 -8.32 -3.32
C MET A 117 -9.07 -9.29 -2.60
N THR A 118 -8.67 -9.88 -1.49
CA THR A 118 -9.52 -10.78 -0.69
C THR A 118 -10.47 -10.04 0.25
N ARG A 119 -10.36 -8.71 0.38
CA ARG A 119 -11.22 -7.89 1.24
C ARG A 119 -12.03 -6.88 0.44
N TRP A 120 -11.39 -6.03 -0.35
CA TRP A 120 -12.06 -5.03 -1.16
C TRP A 120 -12.84 -5.69 -2.30
N LEU A 121 -12.17 -6.48 -3.15
CA LEU A 121 -12.76 -7.18 -4.29
C LEU A 121 -13.55 -8.43 -3.92
N ALA A 122 -13.58 -8.88 -2.67
CA ALA A 122 -14.41 -10.03 -2.30
C ALA A 122 -15.92 -9.74 -2.43
N PRO A 123 -16.74 -10.71 -2.84
CA PRO A 123 -18.19 -10.55 -2.92
C PRO A 123 -18.87 -10.43 -1.54
N GLN A 124 -18.11 -10.60 -0.45
CA GLN A 124 -18.59 -10.43 0.92
C GLN A 124 -19.18 -9.03 1.13
N ALA A 125 -20.30 -8.96 1.85
CA ALA A 125 -20.95 -7.69 2.18
C ALA A 125 -20.03 -6.78 3.00
N ALA A 126 -20.02 -5.48 2.67
CA ALA A 126 -19.23 -4.48 3.37
C ALA A 126 -19.57 -4.41 4.87
N GLU A 127 -20.83 -4.65 5.24
CA GLU A 127 -21.31 -4.67 6.62
C GLU A 127 -20.56 -5.69 7.50
N LEU A 128 -20.23 -6.86 6.95
CA LEU A 128 -19.47 -7.88 7.69
C LEU A 128 -18.04 -7.41 7.99
N LEU A 129 -17.41 -6.71 7.04
CA LEU A 129 -16.06 -6.18 7.20
C LEU A 129 -16.03 -5.00 8.18
N VAL A 130 -17.07 -4.17 8.22
CA VAL A 130 -17.20 -3.06 9.19
C VAL A 130 -17.28 -3.57 10.63
N GLN A 131 -17.78 -4.79 10.84
CA GLN A 131 -17.96 -5.39 12.17
C GLN A 131 -16.70 -6.10 12.71
N GLU A 132 -15.62 -6.17 11.94
CA GLU A 132 -14.39 -6.79 12.40
C GLU A 132 -13.77 -6.03 13.60
N PRO A 133 -13.15 -6.74 14.57
CA PRO A 133 -12.62 -6.13 15.79
C PRO A 133 -11.64 -4.98 15.55
N GLU A 134 -10.81 -5.05 14.51
CA GLU A 134 -9.83 -4.01 14.16
C GLU A 134 -10.47 -2.70 13.66
N MET A 135 -11.76 -2.72 13.27
CA MET A 135 -12.44 -1.51 12.77
C MET A 135 -12.61 -0.44 13.84
N LYS A 136 -12.48 -0.78 15.13
CA LYS A 136 -12.44 0.22 16.21
C LYS A 136 -11.24 1.18 16.12
N TYR A 137 -10.21 0.83 15.36
CA TYR A 137 -9.01 1.66 15.15
C TYR A 137 -9.10 2.56 13.90
N ILE A 138 -10.27 2.65 13.26
CA ILE A 138 -10.50 3.49 12.09
C ILE A 138 -11.59 4.53 12.41
N SER A 139 -11.40 5.77 11.96
CA SER A 139 -12.37 6.84 12.18
C SER A 139 -13.74 6.47 11.61
N PRO A 140 -14.85 6.90 12.24
CA PRO A 140 -16.20 6.65 11.73
C PRO A 140 -16.39 7.12 10.28
N SER A 141 -15.83 8.29 9.93
CA SER A 141 -15.89 8.84 8.57
C SER A 141 -15.19 7.97 7.53
N LEU A 142 -14.01 7.42 7.87
CA LEU A 142 -13.26 6.57 6.97
C LEU A 142 -13.92 5.20 6.83
N ARG A 143 -14.45 4.62 7.92
CA ARG A 143 -15.25 3.38 7.86
C ARG A 143 -16.47 3.53 6.96
N TYR A 144 -17.19 4.64 7.09
CA TYR A 144 -18.32 4.96 6.22
C TYR A 144 -17.90 5.06 4.75
N SER A 145 -16.81 5.80 4.48
CA SER A 145 -16.25 5.94 3.13
C SER A 145 -15.86 4.60 2.52
N TRP A 146 -15.18 3.73 3.27
CA TRP A 146 -14.80 2.38 2.83
C TRP A 146 -16.01 1.50 2.53
N ARG A 147 -17.05 1.54 3.38
CA ARG A 147 -18.30 0.81 3.14
C ARG A 147 -18.95 1.25 1.83
N GLN A 148 -19.13 2.55 1.64
CA GLN A 148 -19.74 3.11 0.43
C GLN A 148 -18.90 2.81 -0.81
N ASN A 149 -17.57 2.92 -0.72
CA ASN A 149 -16.68 2.60 -1.83
C ASN A 149 -16.83 1.13 -2.27
N LYS A 150 -16.84 0.19 -1.31
CA LYS A 150 -17.01 -1.23 -1.61
C LYS A 150 -18.39 -1.53 -2.19
N GLU A 151 -19.46 -0.98 -1.61
CA GLU A 151 -20.84 -1.15 -2.11
C GLU A 151 -20.98 -0.65 -3.56
N GLN A 152 -20.48 0.55 -3.85
CA GLN A 152 -20.49 1.11 -5.21
C GLN A 152 -19.64 0.30 -6.18
N MET A 153 -18.51 -0.23 -5.72
CA MET A 153 -17.64 -1.05 -6.56
C MET A 153 -18.31 -2.39 -6.91
N LEU A 154 -18.94 -3.07 -5.94
CA LEU A 154 -19.68 -4.31 -6.19
C LEU A 154 -20.85 -4.08 -7.15
N ASP A 155 -21.60 -2.99 -6.95
CA ASP A 155 -22.71 -2.61 -7.83
C ASP A 155 -22.27 -2.27 -9.25
N ARG A 156 -21.08 -1.66 -9.41
CA ARG A 156 -20.52 -1.34 -10.73
C ARG A 156 -19.97 -2.55 -11.45
N LEU A 157 -19.23 -3.43 -10.77
CA LEU A 157 -18.51 -4.52 -11.43
C LEU A 157 -19.42 -5.70 -11.76
N GLN A 158 -20.38 -6.02 -10.89
CA GLN A 158 -21.37 -7.10 -11.11
C GLN A 158 -20.77 -8.44 -11.58
N TYR A 159 -19.54 -8.76 -11.16
CA TYR A 159 -18.90 -10.03 -11.50
C TYR A 159 -19.61 -11.19 -10.78
N THR A 160 -19.55 -12.39 -11.36
CA THR A 160 -20.10 -13.59 -10.71
C THR A 160 -19.13 -14.13 -9.65
N PRO A 161 -19.62 -14.86 -8.63
CA PRO A 161 -18.75 -15.57 -7.70
C PRO A 161 -17.72 -16.47 -8.38
N GLU A 162 -18.04 -17.09 -9.53
CA GLU A 162 -17.07 -17.89 -10.29
C GLU A 162 -15.94 -17.02 -10.86
N GLN A 163 -16.26 -15.85 -11.44
CA GLN A 163 -15.24 -14.91 -11.95
C GLN A 163 -14.29 -14.45 -10.84
N TYR A 164 -14.83 -14.13 -9.66
CA TYR A 164 -14.02 -13.78 -8.49
C TYR A 164 -13.12 -14.93 -8.05
N ASN A 165 -13.67 -16.14 -7.93
CA ASN A 165 -12.88 -17.31 -7.52
C ASN A 165 -11.76 -17.62 -8.53
N ARG A 166 -12.06 -17.51 -9.83
CA ARG A 166 -11.08 -17.65 -10.90
C ARG A 166 -9.97 -16.59 -10.81
N PHE A 167 -10.33 -15.34 -10.53
CA PHE A 167 -9.37 -14.26 -10.32
C PHE A 167 -8.43 -14.56 -9.13
N ILE A 168 -8.97 -15.02 -8.00
CA ILE A 168 -8.16 -15.40 -6.84
C ILE A 168 -7.27 -16.61 -7.16
N GLU A 169 -7.79 -17.63 -7.85
CA GLU A 169 -7.03 -18.80 -8.27
C GLU A 169 -5.84 -18.43 -9.16
N LEU A 170 -6.05 -17.56 -10.16
CA LEU A 170 -4.99 -17.05 -11.04
C LEU A 170 -3.89 -16.36 -10.23
N ARG A 171 -4.26 -15.53 -9.26
CA ARG A 171 -3.30 -14.85 -8.39
C ARG A 171 -2.54 -15.83 -7.51
N HIS A 172 -3.18 -16.88 -7.00
CA HIS A 172 -2.51 -17.96 -6.26
C HIS A 172 -1.54 -18.75 -7.17
N LYS A 173 -1.92 -19.05 -8.41
CA LYS A 173 -1.02 -19.70 -9.40
C LYS A 173 0.21 -18.83 -9.69
N LEU A 174 0.01 -17.52 -9.90
CA LEU A 174 1.12 -16.58 -10.08
C LEU A 174 2.05 -16.54 -8.87
N LEU A 175 1.51 -16.40 -7.66
CA LEU A 175 2.30 -16.36 -6.42
C LEU A 175 3.13 -17.63 -6.21
N ARG A 176 2.55 -18.80 -6.44
CA ARG A 176 3.28 -20.08 -6.38
C ARG A 176 4.39 -20.13 -7.42
N SER A 177 4.08 -19.77 -8.66
CA SER A 177 5.05 -19.82 -9.76
C SER A 177 6.22 -18.86 -9.54
N PHE A 178 5.98 -17.65 -9.03
CA PHE A 178 7.06 -16.72 -8.63
C PHE A 178 8.01 -17.36 -7.63
N ILE A 179 7.47 -17.98 -6.57
CA ILE A 179 8.27 -18.62 -5.52
C ILE A 179 9.04 -19.83 -6.05
N GLU A 180 8.41 -20.69 -6.85
CA GLU A 180 9.04 -21.86 -7.48
C GLU A 180 10.24 -21.46 -8.37
N HIS A 181 10.15 -20.29 -9.02
CA HIS A 181 11.20 -19.79 -9.91
C HIS A 181 12.21 -18.88 -9.23
N ASN A 182 12.12 -18.69 -7.91
CA ASN A 182 12.95 -17.79 -7.11
C ASN A 182 12.80 -16.30 -7.46
N VAL A 183 11.62 -15.89 -7.92
CA VAL A 183 11.26 -14.47 -8.03
C VAL A 183 10.88 -13.94 -6.64
N PRO A 184 11.49 -12.84 -6.15
CA PRO A 184 11.19 -12.34 -4.81
C PRO A 184 9.74 -11.87 -4.67
N VAL A 185 9.00 -12.51 -3.77
CA VAL A 185 7.72 -11.98 -3.25
C VAL A 185 8.01 -11.20 -1.97
N LEU A 186 7.43 -10.00 -1.90
CA LEU A 186 7.56 -9.06 -0.79
C LEU A 186 6.21 -8.88 -0.09
N LEU A 187 6.24 -8.76 1.24
CA LEU A 187 5.04 -8.58 2.05
C LEU A 187 4.62 -7.11 2.06
N GLY A 188 3.40 -6.81 1.62
CA GLY A 188 2.81 -5.49 1.70
C GLY A 188 1.29 -5.57 1.56
N SER A 189 0.56 -4.88 2.45
CA SER A 189 -0.91 -4.94 2.51
C SER A 189 -1.61 -3.72 1.92
N ASP A 190 -0.87 -2.71 1.43
CA ASP A 190 -1.44 -1.45 0.93
C ASP A 190 -2.33 -0.73 1.98
N ALA A 191 -1.84 -0.59 3.21
CA ALA A 191 -2.59 0.10 4.27
C ALA A 191 -2.19 1.58 4.39
N PRO A 192 -3.14 2.51 4.66
CA PRO A 192 -4.58 2.28 4.75
C PRO A 192 -5.27 2.27 3.37
N GLN A 193 -5.98 1.19 3.07
CA GLN A 193 -6.92 1.07 1.94
C GLN A 193 -8.24 0.46 2.42
N VAL A 194 -9.22 0.32 1.53
CA VAL A 194 -10.58 -0.16 1.83
C VAL A 194 -10.54 -1.47 2.63
N PHE A 195 -10.90 -1.38 3.92
CA PHE A 195 -10.87 -2.45 4.93
C PHE A 195 -9.49 -3.02 5.30
N ASN A 196 -8.40 -2.35 4.90
CA ASN A 196 -7.04 -2.67 5.33
C ASN A 196 -6.60 -1.71 6.45
N VAL A 197 -6.90 -2.10 7.69
CA VAL A 197 -6.49 -1.36 8.89
C VAL A 197 -4.96 -1.43 9.05
N PRO A 198 -4.24 -0.30 9.24
CA PRO A 198 -2.80 -0.30 9.46
C PRO A 198 -2.38 -1.19 10.65
N GLY A 199 -1.26 -1.92 10.49
CA GLY A 199 -0.80 -2.91 11.46
C GLY A 199 -1.55 -4.24 11.36
N PHE A 200 -2.89 -4.24 11.37
CA PHE A 200 -3.69 -5.47 11.33
C PHE A 200 -3.70 -6.14 9.94
N SER A 201 -3.81 -5.34 8.88
CA SER A 201 -3.86 -5.81 7.50
C SER A 201 -2.61 -6.57 7.04
N ILE A 202 -1.45 -6.33 7.64
CA ILE A 202 -0.25 -7.10 7.29
C ILE A 202 -0.40 -8.57 7.70
N HIS A 203 -1.15 -8.86 8.77
CA HIS A 203 -1.46 -10.23 9.15
C HIS A 203 -2.50 -10.89 8.23
N HIS A 204 -3.38 -10.10 7.61
CA HIS A 204 -4.26 -10.58 6.54
C HIS A 204 -3.46 -10.91 5.28
N GLU A 205 -2.43 -10.10 4.95
CA GLU A 205 -1.51 -10.39 3.84
C GLU A 205 -0.70 -11.67 4.12
N ILE A 206 -0.17 -11.83 5.34
CA ILE A 206 0.52 -13.05 5.80
C ILE A 206 -0.37 -14.28 5.60
N GLN A 207 -1.62 -14.22 6.05
CA GLN A 207 -2.57 -15.32 5.87
C GLN A 207 -2.89 -15.55 4.40
N SER A 208 -3.06 -14.49 3.61
CA SER A 208 -3.38 -14.59 2.17
C SER A 208 -2.24 -15.23 1.36
N LEU A 209 -0.97 -14.95 1.71
CA LEU A 209 0.19 -15.60 1.11
C LEU A 209 0.27 -17.08 1.49
N PHE A 210 -0.03 -17.42 2.75
CA PHE A 210 -0.12 -18.81 3.19
C PHE A 210 -1.24 -19.56 2.44
N ASP A 211 -2.43 -18.96 2.31
CA ASP A 211 -3.57 -19.53 1.60
C ASP A 211 -3.30 -19.68 0.09
N ALA A 212 -2.40 -18.87 -0.47
CA ALA A 212 -1.89 -19.03 -1.82
C ALA A 212 -0.92 -20.21 -2.00
N GLY A 213 -0.50 -20.87 -0.91
CA GLY A 213 0.34 -22.06 -0.90
C GLY A 213 1.80 -21.82 -0.53
N LEU A 214 2.16 -20.61 -0.05
CA LEU A 214 3.50 -20.36 0.47
C LEU A 214 3.66 -21.03 1.85
N SER A 215 4.81 -21.67 2.06
CA SER A 215 5.17 -22.18 3.39
C SER A 215 5.33 -21.04 4.40
N ASN A 216 5.14 -21.35 5.69
CA ASN A 216 5.33 -20.38 6.78
C ASN A 216 6.69 -19.67 6.70
N PHE A 217 7.76 -20.40 6.38
CA PHE A 217 9.11 -19.83 6.24
C PHE A 217 9.20 -18.86 5.05
N GLN A 218 8.61 -19.19 3.90
CA GLN A 218 8.60 -18.30 2.74
C GLN A 218 7.82 -17.01 3.01
N VAL A 219 6.68 -17.10 3.71
CA VAL A 219 5.90 -15.92 4.12
C VAL A 219 6.71 -15.02 5.06
N LEU A 220 7.42 -15.59 6.04
CA LEU A 220 8.28 -14.82 6.94
C LEU A 220 9.45 -14.17 6.20
N LYS A 221 10.09 -14.87 5.25
CA LYS A 221 11.14 -14.27 4.40
C LYS A 221 10.62 -13.10 3.57
N ALA A 222 9.40 -13.23 3.02
CA ALA A 222 8.75 -12.20 2.22
C ALA A 222 8.58 -10.88 2.99
N GLY A 223 8.38 -10.93 4.31
CA GLY A 223 8.27 -9.75 5.18
C GLY A 223 9.54 -9.31 5.88
N THR A 224 10.67 -9.99 5.67
CA THR A 224 11.93 -9.70 6.39
C THR A 224 13.10 -9.55 5.42
N ILE A 225 13.87 -10.61 5.19
CA ILE A 225 15.10 -10.56 4.40
C ILE A 225 14.84 -10.24 2.92
N ASN A 226 13.71 -10.64 2.34
CA ASN A 226 13.41 -10.28 0.95
C ASN A 226 13.21 -8.76 0.81
N VAL A 227 12.53 -8.13 1.77
CA VAL A 227 12.34 -6.66 1.80
C VAL A 227 13.67 -5.95 2.04
N ALA A 228 14.48 -6.44 2.98
CA ALA A 228 15.81 -5.87 3.22
C ALA A 228 16.69 -5.95 1.97
N SER A 229 16.68 -7.09 1.27
CA SER A 229 17.43 -7.28 0.02
C SER A 229 16.95 -6.35 -1.08
N PHE A 230 15.64 -6.18 -1.25
CA PHE A 230 15.06 -5.25 -2.23
C PHE A 230 15.51 -3.80 -2.00
N PHE A 231 15.55 -3.35 -0.74
CA PHE A 231 16.04 -2.01 -0.39
C PHE A 231 17.57 -1.91 -0.29
N GLN A 232 18.31 -2.99 -0.56
CA GLN A 232 19.76 -3.07 -0.37
C GLN A 232 20.18 -2.66 1.06
N ALA A 233 19.34 -3.04 2.04
CA ALA A 233 19.49 -2.69 3.44
C ALA A 233 20.17 -3.83 4.20
N ASP A 234 21.50 -3.85 4.16
CA ASP A 234 22.31 -4.89 4.82
C ASP A 234 22.23 -4.84 6.35
N ASP A 235 21.72 -3.78 6.95
CA ASP A 235 21.67 -3.60 8.40
C ASP A 235 20.44 -4.25 9.07
N ARG A 236 19.50 -4.84 8.31
CA ARG A 236 18.22 -5.37 8.83
C ARG A 236 17.73 -6.61 8.08
N GLY A 237 16.59 -7.14 8.51
CA GLY A 237 15.91 -8.28 7.88
C GLY A 237 16.35 -9.67 8.34
N VAL A 238 17.43 -9.77 9.12
CA VAL A 238 17.92 -11.02 9.76
C VAL A 238 18.38 -10.71 11.18
N VAL A 239 18.17 -11.67 12.09
CA VAL A 239 18.72 -11.62 13.45
C VAL A 239 20.17 -12.11 13.42
N ALA A 240 21.12 -11.18 13.46
CA ALA A 240 22.55 -11.47 13.50
C ALA A 240 23.34 -10.36 14.22
N PRO A 241 24.52 -10.66 14.78
CA PRO A 241 25.41 -9.64 15.35
C PRO A 241 25.70 -8.51 14.36
N GLY A 242 25.70 -7.26 14.85
CA GLY A 242 25.97 -6.07 14.04
C GLY A 242 24.79 -5.56 13.21
N LYS A 243 23.64 -6.25 13.21
CA LYS A 243 22.39 -5.75 12.59
C LYS A 243 21.60 -4.88 13.59
N ILE A 244 20.71 -4.05 13.08
CA ILE A 244 19.79 -3.25 13.89
C ILE A 244 18.90 -4.20 14.71
N ALA A 245 18.70 -3.85 15.98
CA ALA A 245 17.80 -4.57 16.88
C ALA A 245 16.33 -4.20 16.62
N ASP A 246 15.83 -4.58 15.44
CA ASP A 246 14.42 -4.56 15.05
C ASP A 246 13.87 -6.00 15.13
N LEU A 247 13.17 -6.33 16.21
CA LEU A 247 12.73 -7.68 16.54
C LEU A 247 11.25 -7.71 16.94
N VAL A 248 10.58 -8.82 16.63
CA VAL A 248 9.23 -9.11 17.13
C VAL A 248 9.29 -10.40 17.94
N LEU A 249 8.91 -10.34 19.21
CA LEU A 249 8.85 -11.49 20.09
C LEU A 249 7.43 -12.06 20.07
N LEU A 250 7.29 -13.32 19.63
CA LEU A 250 6.02 -14.02 19.54
C LEU A 250 5.88 -15.03 20.68
N ALA A 251 4.67 -15.20 21.20
CA ALA A 251 4.37 -16.21 22.22
C ALA A 251 4.19 -17.63 21.61
N GLY A 252 3.98 -17.71 20.29
CA GLY A 252 3.85 -18.96 19.55
C GLY A 252 4.85 -19.07 18.41
N ASN A 253 5.11 -20.28 17.93
CA ASN A 253 6.03 -20.54 16.82
C ASN A 253 5.34 -20.32 15.46
N PRO A 254 5.70 -19.29 14.68
CA PRO A 254 5.07 -19.01 13.38
C PRO A 254 5.44 -20.05 12.30
N LEU A 255 6.48 -20.86 12.50
CA LEU A 255 6.80 -21.97 11.60
C LEU A 255 5.88 -23.16 11.78
N ALA A 256 5.28 -23.33 12.97
CA ALA A 256 4.30 -24.38 13.25
C ALA A 256 2.89 -23.96 12.81
N ASP A 257 2.49 -22.72 13.08
CA ASP A 257 1.23 -22.13 12.62
C ASP A 257 1.45 -20.64 12.33
N ILE A 258 1.21 -20.21 11.09
CA ILE A 258 1.41 -18.84 10.66
C ILE A 258 0.56 -17.83 11.44
N LYS A 259 -0.56 -18.27 12.02
CA LYS A 259 -1.43 -17.44 12.88
C LYS A 259 -0.72 -16.97 14.15
N ASN A 260 0.33 -17.68 14.58
CA ASN A 260 1.14 -17.26 15.72
C ASN A 260 1.86 -15.92 15.51
N THR A 261 1.95 -15.42 14.27
CA THR A 261 2.42 -14.05 13.98
C THR A 261 1.59 -12.96 14.68
N LYS A 262 0.32 -13.23 15.03
CA LYS A 262 -0.55 -12.30 15.77
C LYS A 262 -0.29 -12.31 17.29
N GLN A 263 0.40 -13.31 17.81
CA GLN A 263 0.63 -13.46 19.26
C GLN A 263 1.88 -12.66 19.69
N ILE A 264 1.85 -11.35 19.50
CA ILE A 264 2.97 -10.45 19.76
C ILE A 264 3.08 -10.14 21.26
N ASN A 265 4.16 -10.60 21.88
CA ASN A 265 4.47 -10.33 23.29
C ASN A 265 5.32 -9.06 23.48
N ALA A 266 6.18 -8.75 22.51
CA ALA A 266 6.94 -7.51 22.52
C ALA A 266 7.43 -7.15 21.12
N VAL A 267 7.68 -5.86 20.92
CA VAL A 267 8.39 -5.34 19.75
C VAL A 267 9.64 -4.63 20.25
N ILE A 268 10.79 -4.91 19.65
CA ILE A 268 12.02 -4.17 19.89
C ILE A 268 12.27 -3.37 18.62
N TYR A 269 12.28 -2.04 18.73
CA TYR A 269 12.51 -1.14 17.61
C TYR A 269 13.76 -0.32 17.87
N ARG A 270 14.79 -0.52 17.05
CA ARG A 270 16.12 0.08 17.18
C ARG A 270 16.70 -0.10 18.59
N GLY A 271 16.52 -1.30 19.16
CA GLY A 271 16.97 -1.63 20.51
C GLY A 271 16.06 -1.15 21.64
N LYS A 272 15.02 -0.37 21.36
CA LYS A 272 14.02 0.04 22.37
C LYS A 272 12.92 -1.01 22.47
N LEU A 273 12.75 -1.58 23.66
CA LEU A 273 11.64 -2.48 23.97
C LEU A 273 10.32 -1.71 24.04
N LEU A 274 9.31 -2.23 23.35
CA LEU A 274 7.90 -1.91 23.47
C LEU A 274 7.21 -3.18 24.00
N SER A 275 6.83 -3.13 25.27
CA SER A 275 6.15 -4.23 25.93
C SER A 275 4.73 -4.43 25.39
N HIS A 276 4.17 -5.64 25.57
CA HIS A 276 2.75 -5.90 25.27
C HIS A 276 1.82 -4.85 25.89
N LYS A 277 2.08 -4.47 27.15
CA LYS A 277 1.30 -3.44 27.85
C LYS A 277 1.35 -2.09 27.15
N GLU A 278 2.52 -1.61 26.74
CA GLU A 278 2.66 -0.34 26.02
C GLU A 278 1.96 -0.37 24.66
N ILE A 279 1.99 -1.52 23.97
CA ILE A 279 1.28 -1.72 22.70
C ILE A 279 -0.23 -1.63 22.92
N GLU A 280 -0.77 -2.35 23.91
CA GLU A 280 -2.19 -2.32 24.27
C GLU A 280 -2.66 -0.91 24.69
N GLU A 281 -1.87 -0.20 25.50
CA GLU A 281 -2.17 1.19 25.86
C GLU A 281 -2.20 2.12 24.64
N GLY A 282 -1.29 1.91 23.69
CA GLY A 282 -1.28 2.63 22.42
C GLY A 282 -2.53 2.37 21.57
N LEU A 283 -2.91 1.10 21.44
CA LEU A 283 -4.14 0.68 20.75
C LEU A 283 -5.38 1.25 21.44
N GLN A 284 -5.45 1.22 22.77
CA GLN A 284 -6.56 1.78 23.52
C GLN A 284 -6.72 3.28 23.25
N LYS A 285 -5.63 4.06 23.27
CA LYS A 285 -5.65 5.49 22.94
C LYS A 285 -6.20 5.76 21.54
N ILE A 286 -5.83 4.93 20.56
CA ILE A 286 -6.35 5.05 19.18
C ILE A 286 -7.85 4.75 19.15
N SER A 287 -8.28 3.68 19.80
CA SER A 287 -9.70 3.30 19.87
C SER A 287 -10.53 4.37 20.58
N ASP A 288 -10.04 4.92 21.69
CA ASP A 288 -10.74 5.96 22.46
C ASP A 288 -10.92 7.23 21.64
N LYS A 289 -9.88 7.64 20.90
CA LYS A 289 -9.95 8.79 19.99
C LYS A 289 -11.08 8.65 18.96
N TYR A 290 -11.18 7.50 18.29
CA TYR A 290 -12.20 7.31 17.27
C TYR A 290 -13.60 7.00 17.82
N ASN A 291 -13.68 6.48 19.06
CA ASN A 291 -14.94 6.36 19.78
C ASN A 291 -15.46 7.74 20.26
N SER A 292 -14.59 8.67 20.66
CA SER A 292 -15.02 10.03 21.01
C SER A 292 -15.54 10.84 19.82
N ASP A 293 -14.97 10.62 18.63
CA ASP A 293 -15.39 11.27 17.38
C ASP A 293 -16.76 10.77 16.85
N SER A 294 -17.34 9.74 17.49
CA SER A 294 -18.64 9.16 17.14
C SER A 294 -19.82 9.71 17.96
N LYS A 295 -19.55 10.59 18.94
CA LYS A 295 -20.54 11.32 19.74
C LYS A 295 -20.75 12.73 19.21
#